data_AF-A0A957YJL3-F1
#
_entry.id   AF-A0A957YJL3-F1
#
_cell.length_a   1.000
_cell.length_b   1.000
_cell.length_c   1.000
_cell.angle_alpha   90.00
_cell.angle_beta   90.00
_cell.angle_gamma   90.00
#
_symmetry.space_group_name_H-M   'P 1'
#
loop_
_entity.id
_entity.type
_entity.pdbx_description
1 polymer ?
#
loop_
_entity_poly.entity_id
_entity_poly.type
_entity_poly.pdbx_seq_one_letter_code
_entity_poly.pdbx_strand_id
1 'polypeptide(L)'
;DMDFNTVQARVQALDVGVFNRMAAGNGSLQVFDAVGDEIGRILLDVGPGEIQTLSLRDQKYFHQARLILGDACFLGLSLTPPGETRDLVDEVQARPITENLQSDAVVNVLQSAATRSSENGNFQAPFVGANSSIGTITIDGDPDDWDALAENSLGWTTFSAITYDEGCATRFPNAGSLTDLSARMQLAFNEEFLYVAFITNDDGLVTYSGSDDRLFLGDSPQLLLDLDLNSDFDDAKLSADDVQIDFLPDTTAPRAAFWQLSSLTSRPFVNASVAVTLTDTGYFLEAALPWQGMGFTPRQGDRIGIVVSVSDNDTPGSNAQQCIVSTSPARDWQNPGTWGTALLMPIR
;
A
#
# COMPACT_ATOMS: atom_id res chain seq x y z
N ASP A 1 27.64 -9.71 -2.29
CA ASP A 1 27.60 -9.89 -3.76
C ASP A 1 26.18 -9.67 -4.25
N MET A 2 26.04 -8.98 -5.36
CA MET A 2 24.79 -8.66 -6.03
C MET A 2 24.79 -9.37 -7.38
N ASP A 3 23.75 -10.15 -7.67
CA ASP A 3 23.62 -10.93 -8.91
C ASP A 3 22.54 -10.31 -9.79
N PHE A 4 22.90 -9.92 -11.01
CA PHE A 4 22.01 -9.31 -11.99
C PHE A 4 21.60 -10.28 -13.11
N ASN A 5 21.98 -11.56 -13.04
CA ASN A 5 21.65 -12.54 -14.08
C ASN A 5 20.14 -12.78 -14.25
N THR A 6 19.33 -12.47 -13.23
CA THR A 6 17.87 -12.59 -13.26
C THR A 6 17.16 -11.30 -13.71
N VAL A 7 17.89 -10.19 -13.82
CA VAL A 7 17.35 -8.91 -14.30
C VAL A 7 17.34 -8.97 -15.83
N GLN A 8 16.15 -9.03 -16.44
CA GLN A 8 16.00 -9.13 -17.90
C GLN A 8 16.63 -7.94 -18.67
N ALA A 9 16.88 -6.82 -17.99
CA ALA A 9 17.56 -5.65 -18.53
C ALA A 9 19.07 -5.70 -18.24
N ARG A 10 19.89 -5.67 -19.29
CA ARG A 10 21.36 -5.69 -19.18
C ARG A 10 21.84 -4.39 -18.51
N VAL A 11 22.42 -4.42 -17.31
CA VAL A 11 22.76 -3.20 -16.55
C VAL A 11 23.99 -2.50 -17.14
N GLN A 12 23.95 -1.18 -17.39
CA GLN A 12 25.13 -0.39 -17.82
C GLN A 12 25.60 0.63 -16.78
N ALA A 13 24.81 0.84 -15.75
CA ALA A 13 25.07 1.79 -14.68
C ALA A 13 24.66 1.22 -13.33
N LEU A 14 25.50 1.47 -12.32
CA LEU A 14 25.24 1.13 -10.94
C LEU A 14 25.61 2.33 -10.07
N ASP A 15 24.63 2.85 -9.35
CA ASP A 15 24.84 3.79 -8.25
C ASP A 15 24.64 3.08 -6.93
N VAL A 16 25.55 3.28 -5.98
CA VAL A 16 25.46 2.72 -4.64
C VAL A 16 25.63 3.83 -3.61
N GLY A 17 24.62 4.05 -2.78
CA GLY A 17 24.69 4.95 -1.64
C GLY A 17 25.32 4.25 -0.44
N VAL A 18 26.25 4.94 0.23
CA VAL A 18 26.91 4.46 1.46
C VAL A 18 26.97 5.58 2.50
N PHE A 19 26.93 5.20 3.77
CA PHE A 19 26.92 6.12 4.91
C PHE A 19 27.80 5.63 6.05
N ASN A 20 28.52 6.55 6.69
CA ASN A 20 29.30 6.28 7.90
C ASN A 20 28.72 6.97 9.12
N ARG A 21 28.59 6.22 10.22
CA ARG A 21 28.05 6.75 11.47
C ARG A 21 29.07 7.52 12.30
N MET A 22 30.16 6.87 12.74
CA MET A 22 31.05 7.45 13.77
C MET A 22 32.54 7.45 13.43
N ALA A 23 32.97 6.70 12.41
CA ALA A 23 34.36 6.63 11.97
C ALA A 23 34.44 6.72 10.44
N ALA A 24 35.60 7.11 9.91
CA ALA A 24 35.85 7.03 8.48
C ALA A 24 35.81 5.56 8.05
N GLY A 25 35.09 5.29 6.97
CA GLY A 25 34.80 3.96 6.49
C GLY A 25 35.42 3.80 5.12
N ASN A 26 36.10 2.66 4.96
CA ASN A 26 36.76 2.27 3.73
C ASN A 26 36.03 1.11 3.07
N GLY A 27 36.31 0.87 1.80
CA GLY A 27 35.71 -0.23 1.07
C GLY A 27 35.95 -0.16 -0.43
N SER A 28 35.19 -0.95 -1.17
CA SER A 28 35.19 -0.87 -2.63
C SER A 28 33.88 -1.36 -3.22
N LEU A 29 33.46 -0.74 -4.31
CA LEU A 29 32.47 -1.27 -5.23
C LEU A 29 33.19 -1.82 -6.47
N GLN A 30 32.90 -3.06 -6.83
CA GLN A 30 33.41 -3.75 -8.03
C GLN A 30 32.23 -4.21 -8.89
N VAL A 31 32.38 -4.20 -10.21
CA VAL A 31 31.41 -4.75 -11.17
C VAL A 31 32.08 -5.75 -12.10
N PHE A 32 31.35 -6.81 -12.45
CA PHE A 32 31.85 -7.93 -13.23
C PHE A 32 30.95 -8.21 -14.44
N ASP A 33 31.54 -8.73 -15.51
CA ASP A 33 30.82 -9.20 -16.69
C ASP A 33 30.27 -10.64 -16.52
N ALA A 34 29.66 -11.18 -17.58
CA ALA A 34 29.00 -12.48 -17.57
C ALA A 34 29.95 -13.67 -17.31
N VAL A 35 31.25 -13.52 -17.58
CA VAL A 35 32.26 -14.57 -17.37
C VAL A 35 32.99 -14.41 -16.04
N GLY A 36 32.66 -13.35 -15.28
CA GLY A 36 33.22 -13.08 -13.96
C GLY A 36 34.47 -12.19 -13.97
N ASP A 37 34.82 -11.58 -15.10
CA ASP A 37 35.95 -10.65 -15.18
C ASP A 37 35.54 -9.29 -14.58
N GLU A 38 36.39 -8.70 -13.73
CA GLU A 38 36.17 -7.36 -13.18
C GLU A 38 36.32 -6.31 -14.29
N ILE A 39 35.28 -5.51 -14.50
CA ILE A 39 35.23 -4.47 -15.54
C ILE A 39 35.15 -3.05 -14.97
N GLY A 40 34.98 -2.89 -13.65
CA GLY A 40 35.03 -1.58 -13.01
C GLY A 40 35.17 -1.65 -11.50
N ARG A 41 35.83 -0.64 -10.92
CA ARG A 41 36.03 -0.51 -9.46
C ARG A 41 36.08 0.94 -9.01
N ILE A 42 35.44 1.22 -7.88
CA ILE A 42 35.60 2.47 -7.13
C ILE A 42 35.98 2.14 -5.69
N LEU A 43 36.96 2.86 -5.14
CA LEU A 43 37.28 2.78 -3.72
C LEU A 43 36.36 3.70 -2.93
N LEU A 44 35.90 3.21 -1.79
CA LEU A 44 35.14 3.99 -0.83
C LEU A 44 36.11 4.64 0.16
N ASP A 45 36.00 5.95 0.30
CA ASP A 45 36.63 6.74 1.35
C ASP A 45 35.64 7.84 1.75
N VAL A 46 34.82 7.56 2.77
CA VAL A 46 33.79 8.49 3.24
C VAL A 46 34.03 8.87 4.69
N GLY A 47 33.95 10.16 5.00
CA GLY A 47 34.22 10.69 6.34
C GLY A 47 33.15 10.29 7.36
N PRO A 48 33.41 10.47 8.66
CA PRO A 48 32.41 10.25 9.71
C PRO A 48 31.18 11.16 9.48
N GLY A 49 29.98 10.58 9.50
CA GLY A 49 28.72 11.31 9.30
C GLY A 49 28.43 11.68 7.85
N GLU A 50 29.30 11.33 6.91
CA GLU A 50 29.12 11.65 5.49
C GLU A 50 28.38 10.54 4.74
N ILE A 51 27.66 10.96 3.69
CA ILE A 51 27.04 10.09 2.70
C ILE A 51 27.82 10.24 1.41
N GLN A 52 28.11 9.12 0.74
CA GLN A 52 28.72 9.11 -0.57
C GLN A 52 27.91 8.23 -1.52
N THR A 53 27.77 8.67 -2.77
CA THR A 53 27.25 7.83 -3.86
C THR A 53 28.43 7.39 -4.73
N LEU A 54 28.58 6.07 -4.88
CA LEU A 54 29.57 5.44 -5.76
C LEU A 54 28.89 5.12 -7.09
N SER A 55 29.33 5.76 -8.16
CA SER A 55 28.71 5.65 -9.48
C SER A 55 29.64 4.99 -10.48
N LEU A 56 29.32 3.75 -10.88
CA LEU A 56 30.01 3.03 -11.95
C LEU A 56 29.15 3.01 -13.22
N ARG A 57 29.80 3.20 -14.36
CA ARG A 57 29.21 3.22 -15.71
C ARG A 57 30.17 2.52 -16.66
N ASP A 58 29.67 1.62 -17.52
CA ASP A 58 30.49 0.96 -18.55
C ASP A 58 29.67 0.67 -19.82
N GLN A 59 30.35 0.52 -20.95
CA GLN A 59 29.74 0.07 -22.21
C GLN A 59 29.38 -1.43 -22.15
N LYS A 60 30.15 -2.22 -21.41
CA LYS A 60 29.88 -3.62 -21.10
C LYS A 60 28.82 -3.73 -20.00
N TYR A 61 28.02 -4.80 -20.08
CA TYR A 61 26.94 -5.02 -19.13
C TYR A 61 27.42 -5.64 -17.83
N PHE A 62 26.96 -5.09 -16.71
CA PHE A 62 27.19 -5.63 -15.38
C PHE A 62 26.29 -6.85 -15.19
N HIS A 63 26.88 -7.99 -14.86
CA HIS A 63 26.16 -9.21 -14.51
C HIS A 63 26.27 -9.50 -13.01
N GLN A 64 27.34 -9.01 -12.36
CA GLN A 64 27.50 -9.08 -10.92
C GLN A 64 28.13 -7.79 -10.40
N ALA A 65 27.86 -7.47 -9.14
CA ALA A 65 28.60 -6.44 -8.41
C ALA A 65 29.00 -6.94 -7.02
N ARG A 66 30.14 -6.47 -6.53
CA ARG A 66 30.61 -6.74 -5.17
C ARG A 66 30.86 -5.42 -4.45
N LEU A 67 30.10 -5.21 -3.39
CA LEU A 67 30.33 -4.13 -2.44
C LEU A 67 31.02 -4.72 -1.20
N ILE A 68 32.20 -4.20 -0.90
CA ILE A 68 32.97 -4.50 0.31
C ILE A 68 32.96 -3.24 1.15
N LEU A 69 32.46 -3.32 2.38
CA LEU A 69 32.42 -2.23 3.34
C LEU A 69 33.23 -2.64 4.57
N GLY A 70 34.08 -1.74 5.05
CA GLY A 70 34.64 -1.78 6.40
C GLY A 70 33.59 -1.25 7.38
N ASP A 71 33.85 -0.10 7.99
CA ASP A 71 32.96 0.54 8.98
C ASP A 71 31.77 1.32 8.37
N ALA A 72 31.49 1.08 7.09
CA ALA A 72 30.44 1.75 6.33
C ALA A 72 29.15 0.94 6.20
N CYS A 73 28.03 1.65 6.11
CA CYS A 73 26.71 1.08 5.91
C CYS A 73 26.24 1.30 4.47
N PHE A 74 25.70 0.25 3.85
CA PHE A 74 25.00 0.35 2.58
C PHE A 74 23.64 1.05 2.79
N LEU A 75 23.31 2.02 1.93
CA LEU A 75 22.03 2.75 1.96
C LEU A 75 21.06 2.29 0.88
N GLY A 76 21.55 1.89 -0.28
CA GLY A 76 20.71 1.53 -1.42
C GLY A 76 21.49 1.52 -2.72
N LEU A 77 20.85 1.05 -3.79
CA LEU A 77 21.42 1.08 -5.14
C LEU A 77 20.37 1.45 -6.18
N SER A 78 20.85 1.96 -7.31
CA SER A 78 20.05 2.21 -8.51
C SER A 78 20.74 1.57 -9.71
N LEU A 79 19.95 0.98 -10.61
CA LEU A 79 20.41 0.33 -11.84
C LEU A 79 19.86 1.09 -13.04
N THR A 80 20.71 1.41 -14.02
CA THR A 80 20.22 1.96 -15.31
C THR A 80 20.35 0.92 -16.42
N PRO A 81 19.26 0.62 -17.15
CA PRO A 81 19.26 -0.22 -18.36
C PRO A 81 20.08 0.38 -19.51
N PRO A 82 20.31 -0.39 -20.61
CA PRO A 82 20.98 0.13 -21.79
C PRO A 82 20.09 1.10 -22.55
N GLY A 83 20.67 2.21 -23.03
CA GLY A 83 20.01 3.11 -23.96
C GLY A 83 19.29 4.31 -23.34
N GLU A 84 19.30 4.46 -22.01
CA GLU A 84 19.03 5.76 -21.38
C GLU A 84 20.29 6.63 -21.40
N THR A 85 20.66 7.13 -22.57
CA THR A 85 21.58 8.26 -22.67
C THR A 85 20.87 9.51 -22.15
N ARG A 86 20.98 9.77 -20.85
CA ARG A 86 20.98 11.17 -20.38
C ARG A 86 22.31 11.77 -20.79
N ASP A 87 22.24 12.85 -21.56
CA ASP A 87 23.38 13.51 -22.19
C ASP A 87 24.57 13.71 -21.26
N LEU A 88 25.74 13.37 -21.82
CA LEU A 88 27.07 13.60 -21.30
C LEU A 88 27.35 15.11 -21.20
N VAL A 89 27.13 15.76 -20.04
CA VAL A 89 27.79 17.03 -19.73
C VAL A 89 28.06 17.17 -18.21
N ASP A 90 29.33 17.41 -17.92
CA ASP A 90 30.00 17.87 -16.69
C ASP A 90 30.27 16.88 -15.54
N GLU A 91 31.56 16.53 -15.41
CA GLU A 91 32.23 16.14 -14.17
C GLU A 91 31.85 17.11 -13.04
N VAL A 92 30.98 16.68 -12.12
CA VAL A 92 30.74 17.43 -10.89
C VAL A 92 31.95 17.23 -9.98
N GLN A 93 32.88 18.18 -10.03
CA GLN A 93 33.86 18.33 -8.95
C GLN A 93 33.13 18.54 -7.62
N ALA A 94 33.56 17.79 -6.60
CA ALA A 94 33.07 17.89 -5.25
C ALA A 94 33.14 19.34 -4.73
N ARG A 95 31.99 19.91 -4.38
CA ARG A 95 31.92 21.19 -3.65
C ARG A 95 31.75 20.90 -2.16
N PRO A 96 32.57 21.47 -1.27
CA PRO A 96 32.33 21.38 0.17
C PRO A 96 31.11 22.24 0.52
N ILE A 97 30.15 21.66 1.22
CA ILE A 97 29.00 22.40 1.77
C ILE A 97 29.45 23.04 3.08
N THR A 98 29.85 24.31 3.02
CA THR A 98 29.90 25.19 4.19
C THR A 98 28.70 26.11 4.16
N GLU A 99 27.57 25.63 4.67
CA GLU A 99 26.49 26.50 5.14
C GLU A 99 25.82 25.85 6.34
N ASN A 100 25.75 26.62 7.44
CA ASN A 100 25.09 26.21 8.68
C ASN A 100 23.61 25.96 8.42
N LEU A 101 23.23 24.70 8.21
CA LEU A 101 21.84 24.28 8.28
C LEU A 101 21.43 24.23 9.75
N GLN A 102 20.63 25.21 10.14
CA GLN A 102 19.91 25.21 11.40
C GLN A 102 18.98 23.98 11.47
N SER A 103 19.31 23.10 12.42
CA SER A 103 18.55 22.11 13.20
C SER A 103 17.21 21.49 12.77
N ASP A 104 16.51 21.89 11.71
CA ASP A 104 15.10 21.53 11.53
C ASP A 104 14.85 20.47 10.43
N ALA A 105 15.92 19.88 9.86
CA ALA A 105 15.82 18.84 8.83
C ALA A 105 16.44 17.49 9.23
N VAL A 106 16.92 17.33 10.47
CA VAL A 106 17.59 16.09 10.93
C VAL A 106 16.65 15.25 11.80
N VAL A 107 15.43 14.97 11.32
CA VAL A 107 14.58 13.89 11.83
C VAL A 107 13.71 13.37 10.68
N ASN A 108 14.24 12.43 9.89
CA ASN A 108 13.50 11.35 9.20
C ASN A 108 14.39 10.68 8.15
N VAL A 109 15.33 9.86 8.61
CA VAL A 109 15.85 8.75 7.80
C VAL A 109 15.63 7.48 8.62
N LEU A 110 14.35 7.12 8.77
CA LEU A 110 13.87 5.90 9.42
C LEU A 110 13.15 5.09 8.34
N GLN A 111 13.54 3.82 8.20
CA GLN A 111 12.88 2.74 7.44
C GLN A 111 12.16 3.17 6.14
N SER A 112 12.66 2.76 4.97
CA SER A 112 11.76 2.66 3.81
C SER A 112 10.59 1.78 4.23
N ALA A 113 9.41 2.36 4.36
CA ALA A 113 8.24 1.66 4.88
C ALA A 113 8.05 0.36 4.09
N ALA A 114 8.00 -0.76 4.79
CA ALA A 114 8.04 -2.08 4.17
C ALA A 114 6.76 -2.28 3.33
N THR A 115 6.91 -2.82 2.14
CA THR A 115 5.80 -3.10 1.23
C THR A 115 5.64 -4.60 1.13
N ARG A 116 4.42 -5.08 1.32
CA ARG A 116 4.07 -6.48 1.17
C ARG A 116 4.27 -6.93 -0.29
N SER A 117 4.31 -8.25 -0.48
CA SER A 117 4.35 -8.82 -1.82
C SER A 117 3.14 -8.30 -2.61
N SER A 118 3.30 -8.10 -3.92
CA SER A 118 2.16 -7.68 -4.76
C SER A 118 1.04 -8.71 -4.80
N GLU A 119 1.32 -9.98 -4.46
CA GLU A 119 0.32 -11.05 -4.37
C GLU A 119 -0.68 -10.79 -3.22
N ASN A 120 -0.24 -10.11 -2.15
CA ASN A 120 -1.12 -9.70 -1.06
C ASN A 120 -1.94 -8.43 -1.40
N GLY A 121 -1.60 -7.74 -2.49
CA GLY A 121 -2.21 -6.48 -2.91
C GLY A 121 -1.35 -5.26 -2.58
N ASN A 122 -1.18 -4.37 -3.56
CA ASN A 122 -0.48 -3.09 -3.41
C ASN A 122 -1.37 -1.96 -3.93
N PHE A 123 -1.81 -1.10 -3.02
CA PHE A 123 -2.75 -0.03 -3.28
C PHE A 123 -2.09 1.32 -3.02
N GLN A 124 -2.71 2.38 -3.53
CA GLN A 124 -2.32 3.74 -3.18
C GLN A 124 -3.58 4.54 -2.88
N ALA A 125 -3.49 5.39 -1.87
CA ALA A 125 -4.52 6.35 -1.49
C ALA A 125 -3.99 7.74 -1.86
N PRO A 126 -4.50 8.40 -2.91
CA PRO A 126 -4.10 9.75 -3.26
C PRO A 126 -4.55 10.75 -2.20
N PHE A 127 -3.76 11.80 -1.98
CA PHE A 127 -4.15 12.89 -1.10
C PHE A 127 -5.26 13.74 -1.76
N VAL A 128 -6.34 14.02 -1.04
CA VAL A 128 -7.48 14.85 -1.45
C VAL A 128 -7.68 16.00 -0.48
N GLY A 129 -8.27 17.11 -0.91
CA GLY A 129 -8.49 18.29 -0.07
C GLY A 129 -8.18 19.60 -0.78
N ALA A 130 -8.32 20.71 -0.04
CA ALA A 130 -8.13 22.06 -0.59
C ALA A 130 -6.75 22.33 -1.20
N ASN A 131 -5.73 21.57 -0.80
CA ASN A 131 -4.36 21.69 -1.30
C ASN A 131 -3.99 20.61 -2.34
N SER A 132 -4.96 19.82 -2.80
CA SER A 132 -4.74 18.77 -3.80
C SER A 132 -5.21 19.21 -5.18
N SER A 133 -4.43 18.91 -6.22
CA SER A 133 -4.89 19.06 -7.61
C SER A 133 -5.98 18.06 -8.00
N ILE A 134 -6.20 17.03 -7.18
CA ILE A 134 -7.19 15.96 -7.40
C ILE A 134 -8.60 16.40 -6.97
N GLY A 135 -8.73 17.39 -6.08
CA GLY A 135 -10.02 17.86 -5.56
C GLY A 135 -10.35 17.30 -4.18
N THR A 136 -11.63 17.35 -3.82
CA THR A 136 -12.19 16.89 -2.54
C THR A 136 -13.10 15.70 -2.75
N ILE A 137 -13.26 14.85 -1.73
CA ILE A 137 -14.27 13.79 -1.70
C ILE A 137 -15.42 14.24 -0.81
N THR A 138 -16.63 14.25 -1.35
CA THR A 138 -17.88 14.49 -0.63
C THR A 138 -18.55 13.14 -0.36
N ILE A 139 -19.06 12.92 0.85
CA ILE A 139 -19.82 11.69 1.17
C ILE A 139 -21.32 11.97 1.01
N ASP A 140 -21.86 11.68 -0.16
CA ASP A 140 -23.26 11.94 -0.55
C ASP A 140 -23.92 10.81 -1.37
N GLY A 141 -23.19 9.76 -1.72
CA GLY A 141 -23.66 8.61 -2.47
C GLY A 141 -23.59 8.81 -3.98
N ASP A 142 -22.89 9.84 -4.45
CA ASP A 142 -22.63 10.12 -5.86
C ASP A 142 -21.19 9.71 -6.24
N PRO A 143 -20.99 8.91 -7.31
CA PRO A 143 -19.64 8.50 -7.72
C PRO A 143 -18.80 9.57 -8.44
N ASP A 144 -19.36 10.73 -8.78
CA ASP A 144 -18.69 11.75 -9.62
C ASP A 144 -17.29 12.15 -9.11
N ASP A 145 -17.13 12.37 -7.81
CA ASP A 145 -15.85 12.74 -7.19
C ASP A 145 -14.79 11.62 -7.33
N TRP A 146 -15.25 10.36 -7.29
CA TRP A 146 -14.41 9.17 -7.40
C TRP A 146 -14.02 8.86 -8.85
N ASP A 147 -14.93 9.08 -9.79
CA ASP A 147 -14.63 8.97 -11.21
C ASP A 147 -13.63 10.06 -11.63
N ALA A 148 -13.76 11.29 -11.12
CA ALA A 148 -12.75 12.33 -11.28
C ALA A 148 -11.38 11.93 -10.69
N LEU A 149 -11.36 11.29 -9.51
CA LEU A 149 -10.14 10.73 -8.92
C LEU A 149 -9.52 9.64 -9.83
N ALA A 150 -10.36 8.78 -10.42
CA ALA A 150 -9.93 7.70 -11.31
C ALA A 150 -9.23 8.23 -12.57
N GLU A 151 -9.78 9.29 -13.16
CA GLU A 151 -9.23 9.93 -14.36
C GLU A 151 -7.90 10.65 -14.10
N ASN A 152 -7.75 11.25 -12.91
CA ASN A 152 -6.60 12.11 -12.59
C ASN A 152 -5.49 11.41 -11.79
N SER A 153 -5.74 10.22 -11.24
CA SER A 153 -4.78 9.51 -10.40
C SER A 153 -4.72 8.01 -10.69
N LEU A 154 -5.63 7.23 -10.10
CA LEU A 154 -5.60 5.77 -10.12
C LEU A 154 -7.01 5.23 -10.32
N GLY A 155 -7.17 4.36 -11.32
CA GLY A 155 -8.44 3.70 -11.59
C GLY A 155 -8.90 2.78 -10.45
N TRP A 156 -10.13 2.31 -10.59
CA TRP A 156 -10.75 1.34 -9.69
C TRP A 156 -9.96 0.03 -9.59
N THR A 157 -9.74 -0.44 -8.37
CA THR A 157 -9.12 -1.75 -8.09
C THR A 157 -10.19 -2.83 -8.03
N THR A 158 -10.08 -3.86 -8.87
CA THR A 158 -11.02 -4.98 -8.91
C THR A 158 -10.67 -6.06 -7.90
N PHE A 159 -11.69 -6.71 -7.36
CA PHE A 159 -11.54 -7.83 -6.45
C PHE A 159 -11.20 -9.08 -7.26
N SER A 160 -10.26 -9.89 -6.78
CA SER A 160 -9.60 -10.91 -7.58
C SER A 160 -9.76 -12.34 -7.05
N ALA A 161 -10.33 -12.50 -5.86
CA ALA A 161 -10.38 -13.79 -5.17
C ALA A 161 -11.66 -14.00 -4.37
N ILE A 162 -12.07 -15.27 -4.25
CA ILE A 162 -13.04 -15.74 -3.27
C ILE A 162 -12.24 -16.32 -2.09
N THR A 163 -12.46 -15.80 -0.88
CA THR A 163 -11.66 -16.15 0.31
C THR A 163 -12.48 -16.85 1.40
N TYR A 164 -13.80 -16.90 1.23
CA TYR A 164 -14.72 -17.76 1.97
C TYR A 164 -15.81 -18.23 1.01
N ASP A 165 -16.13 -19.52 1.05
CA ASP A 165 -16.99 -20.19 0.06
C ASP A 165 -17.90 -21.21 0.75
N GLU A 166 -19.14 -20.82 1.08
CA GLU A 166 -20.19 -21.73 1.55
C GLU A 166 -21.03 -22.28 0.38
N GLY A 167 -20.35 -22.75 -0.67
CA GLY A 167 -20.96 -23.24 -1.91
C GLY A 167 -21.26 -22.14 -2.93
N CYS A 168 -20.72 -20.95 -2.71
CA CYS A 168 -20.73 -19.81 -3.61
C CYS A 168 -20.11 -20.13 -4.96
N ALA A 169 -18.95 -20.78 -5.01
CA ALA A 169 -18.34 -21.14 -6.31
C ALA A 169 -19.22 -22.10 -7.13
N THR A 170 -20.15 -22.82 -6.49
CA THR A 170 -21.12 -23.68 -7.18
C THR A 170 -22.38 -22.91 -7.62
N ARG A 171 -22.86 -21.98 -6.79
CA ARG A 171 -24.00 -21.09 -7.11
C ARG A 171 -23.61 -20.05 -8.17
N PHE A 172 -22.37 -19.59 -8.10
CA PHE A 172 -21.77 -18.46 -8.82
C PHE A 172 -20.41 -18.86 -9.41
N PRO A 173 -20.37 -19.78 -10.39
CA PRO A 173 -19.14 -20.33 -10.95
C PRO A 173 -18.25 -19.30 -11.67
N ASN A 174 -18.74 -18.07 -11.84
CA ASN A 174 -18.04 -16.95 -12.49
C ASN A 174 -17.81 -15.76 -11.53
N ALA A 175 -17.88 -15.96 -10.21
CA ALA A 175 -17.52 -14.93 -9.25
C ALA A 175 -16.08 -14.42 -9.54
N GLY A 176 -15.97 -13.11 -9.80
CA GLY A 176 -14.76 -12.46 -10.32
C GLY A 176 -14.78 -12.08 -11.81
N SER A 177 -15.70 -12.61 -12.64
CA SER A 177 -15.77 -12.23 -14.07
C SER A 177 -17.16 -12.05 -14.69
N LEU A 178 -18.28 -12.28 -14.00
CA LEU A 178 -19.63 -11.70 -14.21
C LEU A 178 -20.72 -12.50 -13.46
N THR A 179 -21.61 -11.75 -12.79
CA THR A 179 -22.93 -12.11 -12.20
C THR A 179 -22.93 -13.15 -11.10
N ASP A 180 -22.57 -12.69 -9.90
CA ASP A 180 -23.50 -12.51 -8.79
C ASP A 180 -22.84 -11.47 -7.86
N LEU A 181 -21.81 -11.88 -7.13
CA LEU A 181 -20.95 -10.96 -6.37
C LEU A 181 -19.67 -10.56 -7.12
N SER A 182 -19.48 -9.26 -7.33
CA SER A 182 -18.19 -8.68 -7.74
C SER A 182 -18.06 -7.26 -7.19
N ALA A 183 -16.84 -6.83 -6.87
CA ALA A 183 -16.62 -5.49 -6.36
C ALA A 183 -15.39 -4.83 -6.98
N ARG A 184 -15.41 -3.50 -6.99
CA ARG A 184 -14.27 -2.65 -7.24
C ARG A 184 -14.20 -1.55 -6.18
N MET A 185 -12.99 -1.08 -5.90
CA MET A 185 -12.77 -0.08 -4.86
C MET A 185 -11.75 0.99 -5.24
N GLN A 186 -11.82 2.12 -4.55
CA GLN A 186 -10.80 3.17 -4.56
C GLN A 186 -10.54 3.66 -3.13
N LEU A 187 -9.32 4.16 -2.93
CA LEU A 187 -8.89 4.80 -1.69
C LEU A 187 -8.51 6.25 -1.99
N ALA A 188 -8.74 7.12 -1.03
CA ALA A 188 -8.13 8.45 -0.96
C ALA A 188 -7.90 8.79 0.52
N PHE A 189 -7.12 9.83 0.81
CA PHE A 189 -6.96 10.27 2.19
C PHE A 189 -6.71 11.77 2.30
N ASN A 190 -6.96 12.31 3.48
CA ASN A 190 -6.42 13.60 3.90
C ASN A 190 -5.95 13.49 5.35
N GLU A 191 -5.66 14.62 5.99
CA GLU A 191 -5.21 14.67 7.38
C GLU A 191 -6.26 14.17 8.38
N GLU A 192 -7.55 14.20 8.03
CA GLU A 192 -8.66 13.90 8.93
C GLU A 192 -9.25 12.49 8.69
N PHE A 193 -9.34 12.06 7.44
CA PHE A 193 -10.05 10.86 7.03
C PHE A 193 -9.25 9.97 6.06
N LEU A 194 -9.43 8.66 6.23
CA LEU A 194 -9.29 7.69 5.15
C LEU A 194 -10.62 7.64 4.41
N TYR A 195 -10.60 7.85 3.10
CA TYR A 195 -11.75 7.70 2.24
C TYR A 195 -11.70 6.36 1.51
N VAL A 196 -12.84 5.71 1.39
CA VAL A 196 -13.00 4.50 0.60
C VAL A 196 -14.32 4.53 -0.16
N ALA A 197 -14.30 4.05 -1.40
CA ALA A 197 -15.51 3.78 -2.17
C ALA A 197 -15.52 2.36 -2.72
N PHE A 198 -16.73 1.85 -2.88
CA PHE A 198 -17.05 0.53 -3.38
C PHE A 198 -18.12 0.64 -4.45
N ILE A 199 -17.92 -0.07 -5.54
CA ILE A 199 -18.99 -0.39 -6.48
C ILE A 199 -19.12 -1.90 -6.45
N THR A 200 -20.24 -2.36 -5.87
CA THR A 200 -20.56 -3.77 -5.68
C THR A 200 -21.67 -4.14 -6.66
N ASN A 201 -21.43 -5.15 -7.47
CA ASN A 201 -22.50 -5.88 -8.14
C ASN A 201 -22.89 -7.07 -7.27
N ASP A 202 -24.17 -7.20 -7.04
CA ASP A 202 -24.83 -8.12 -6.13
C ASP A 202 -26.31 -8.17 -6.57
N ASP A 203 -26.85 -9.36 -6.80
CA ASP A 203 -28.21 -9.54 -7.31
C ASP A 203 -29.31 -9.49 -6.22
N GLY A 204 -28.92 -9.38 -4.95
CA GLY A 204 -29.82 -9.41 -3.81
C GLY A 204 -29.26 -8.83 -2.51
N LEU A 205 -29.26 -7.50 -2.38
CA LEU A 205 -28.89 -6.81 -1.14
C LEU A 205 -29.74 -7.21 0.09
N VAL A 206 -29.20 -8.06 0.96
CA VAL A 206 -29.63 -8.45 2.31
C VAL A 206 -28.62 -7.94 3.35
N THR A 207 -28.95 -6.78 3.91
CA THR A 207 -28.17 -6.18 4.99
C THR A 207 -28.34 -6.93 6.32
N TYR A 208 -27.31 -6.82 7.17
CA TYR A 208 -27.37 -7.35 8.54
C TYR A 208 -28.49 -6.70 9.35
N SER A 209 -29.33 -7.53 9.99
CA SER A 209 -30.53 -7.08 10.71
C SER A 209 -30.41 -7.12 12.24
N GLY A 210 -29.27 -7.56 12.79
CA GLY A 210 -29.07 -7.65 14.23
C GLY A 210 -28.76 -6.31 14.90
N SER A 211 -28.85 -6.29 16.23
CA SER A 211 -28.62 -5.08 17.04
C SER A 211 -27.16 -4.87 17.47
N ASP A 212 -26.26 -5.78 17.11
CA ASP A 212 -24.83 -5.65 17.36
C ASP A 212 -24.09 -5.20 16.09
N ASP A 213 -22.76 -5.35 16.08
CA ASP A 213 -21.89 -4.81 15.03
C ASP A 213 -21.36 -5.88 14.06
N ARG A 214 -21.95 -7.09 14.04
CA ARG A 214 -21.58 -8.17 13.12
C ARG A 214 -22.13 -7.94 11.72
N LEU A 215 -21.88 -6.75 11.17
CA LEU A 215 -22.33 -6.31 9.86
C LEU A 215 -21.84 -7.26 8.76
N PHE A 216 -20.64 -7.83 8.95
CA PHE A 216 -20.06 -8.86 8.10
C PHE A 216 -20.91 -10.13 7.92
N LEU A 217 -22.02 -10.32 8.65
CA LEU A 217 -22.95 -11.43 8.47
C LEU A 217 -24.06 -11.16 7.45
N GLY A 218 -24.11 -9.97 6.83
CA GLY A 218 -24.92 -9.69 5.65
C GLY A 218 -24.03 -9.29 4.47
N ASP A 219 -24.64 -8.64 3.48
CA ASP A 219 -23.85 -7.97 2.44
C ASP A 219 -23.15 -6.78 3.04
N SER A 220 -21.83 -6.80 2.99
CA SER A 220 -21.03 -5.87 3.76
C SER A 220 -19.65 -5.72 3.16
N PRO A 221 -19.30 -4.53 2.65
CA PRO A 221 -17.93 -4.15 2.42
C PRO A 221 -17.14 -4.10 3.73
N GLN A 222 -15.85 -4.44 3.66
CA GLN A 222 -14.97 -4.62 4.82
C GLN A 222 -13.54 -4.17 4.52
N LEU A 223 -12.92 -3.55 5.52
CA LEU A 223 -11.48 -3.31 5.57
C LEU A 223 -10.88 -4.08 6.74
N LEU A 224 -9.81 -4.83 6.50
CA LEU A 224 -8.86 -5.20 7.54
C LEU A 224 -7.67 -4.27 7.40
N LEU A 225 -7.25 -3.64 8.49
CA LEU A 225 -6.20 -2.64 8.51
C LEU A 225 -5.18 -2.98 9.60
N ASP A 226 -3.91 -2.94 9.23
CA ASP A 226 -2.76 -2.94 10.12
C ASP A 226 -2.21 -1.50 10.09
N LEU A 227 -2.29 -0.80 11.22
CA LEU A 227 -2.00 0.63 11.33
C LEU A 227 -0.58 0.92 11.81
N ASP A 228 0.21 -0.08 12.21
CA ASP A 228 1.64 0.04 12.56
C ASP A 228 2.53 -0.94 11.78
N LEU A 229 2.17 -1.17 10.50
CA LEU A 229 2.83 -2.11 9.56
C LEU A 229 4.35 -2.13 9.60
N ASN A 230 5.02 -1.00 9.84
CA ASN A 230 6.48 -0.94 9.85
C ASN A 230 7.10 -1.51 11.11
N SER A 231 6.40 -1.45 12.24
CA SER A 231 6.90 -1.86 13.55
C SER A 231 6.78 -3.37 13.74
N ASP A 232 5.76 -4.00 13.17
CA ASP A 232 5.49 -5.43 13.27
C ASP A 232 5.25 -6.12 11.91
N PHE A 233 5.92 -5.62 10.87
CA PHE A 233 5.82 -6.13 9.49
C PHE A 233 5.86 -7.66 9.38
N ASP A 234 6.65 -8.40 10.15
CA ASP A 234 6.70 -9.86 10.02
C ASP A 234 5.87 -10.62 11.08
N ASP A 235 5.10 -9.91 11.92
CA ASP A 235 4.22 -10.55 12.90
C ASP A 235 2.94 -11.07 12.21
N ALA A 236 2.63 -12.32 12.51
CA ALA A 236 1.45 -13.00 12.01
C ALA A 236 0.32 -13.02 13.04
N LYS A 237 0.50 -12.37 14.19
CA LYS A 237 -0.48 -12.31 15.27
C LYS A 237 -1.13 -10.95 15.32
N LEU A 238 -2.45 -10.98 15.53
CA LEU A 238 -3.22 -9.78 15.78
C LEU A 238 -2.71 -9.02 17.01
N SER A 239 -2.52 -7.72 16.84
CA SER A 239 -2.07 -6.73 17.80
C SER A 239 -3.15 -5.67 18.05
N ALA A 240 -2.79 -4.56 18.70
CA ALA A 240 -3.73 -3.50 19.05
C ALA A 240 -4.01 -2.52 17.89
N ASP A 241 -3.16 -2.51 16.87
CA ASP A 241 -3.29 -1.67 15.66
C ASP A 241 -3.93 -2.42 14.49
N ASP A 242 -4.19 -3.72 14.66
CA ASP A 242 -4.99 -4.54 13.75
C ASP A 242 -6.49 -4.39 13.98
N VAL A 243 -7.17 -3.81 13.01
CA VAL A 243 -8.59 -3.46 13.12
C VAL A 243 -9.38 -3.94 11.92
N GLN A 244 -10.68 -4.17 12.12
CA GLN A 244 -11.64 -4.42 11.05
C GLN A 244 -12.69 -3.32 11.04
N ILE A 245 -12.98 -2.78 9.86
CA ILE A 245 -14.08 -1.86 9.63
C ILE A 245 -15.11 -2.55 8.73
N ASP A 246 -16.34 -2.69 9.21
CA ASP A 246 -17.44 -3.22 8.41
C ASP A 246 -18.43 -2.11 8.07
N PHE A 247 -19.02 -2.19 6.89
CA PHE A 247 -20.03 -1.24 6.44
C PHE A 247 -21.40 -1.91 6.35
N LEU A 248 -22.42 -1.19 6.79
CA LEU A 248 -23.83 -1.54 6.56
C LEU A 248 -24.31 -0.76 5.33
N PRO A 249 -24.47 -1.41 4.16
CA PRO A 249 -24.98 -0.78 2.94
C PRO A 249 -26.51 -0.56 2.98
N ASP A 250 -26.99 0.19 3.97
CA ASP A 250 -28.40 0.58 4.09
C ASP A 250 -28.63 1.98 3.51
N THR A 251 -29.65 2.17 2.67
CA THR A 251 -29.93 3.47 2.03
C THR A 251 -30.61 4.49 2.94
N THR A 252 -31.12 4.06 4.09
CA THR A 252 -31.85 4.90 5.05
C THR A 252 -31.05 5.18 6.31
N ALA A 253 -30.20 4.25 6.72
CA ALA A 253 -29.37 4.33 7.91
C ALA A 253 -28.00 3.66 7.69
N PRO A 254 -27.22 4.12 6.69
CA PRO A 254 -25.88 3.58 6.46
C PRO A 254 -25.00 3.84 7.68
N ARG A 255 -24.15 2.87 8.03
CA ARG A 255 -23.22 3.01 9.17
C ARG A 255 -21.98 2.14 8.99
N ALA A 256 -20.96 2.44 9.77
CA ALA A 256 -19.78 1.60 9.92
C ALA A 256 -19.64 1.06 11.36
N ALA A 257 -19.06 -0.13 11.48
CA ALA A 257 -18.64 -0.74 12.72
C ALA A 257 -17.11 -0.82 12.78
N PHE A 258 -16.56 -0.63 13.98
CA PHE A 258 -15.14 -0.77 14.26
C PHE A 258 -14.92 -1.98 15.16
N TRP A 259 -14.02 -2.88 14.75
CA TRP A 259 -13.60 -4.06 15.49
C TRP A 259 -12.13 -3.95 15.85
N GLN A 260 -11.83 -4.15 17.13
CA GLN A 260 -10.48 -4.45 17.60
C GLN A 260 -10.28 -5.96 17.50
N LEU A 261 -9.42 -6.41 16.59
CA LEU A 261 -9.33 -7.82 16.23
C LEU A 261 -8.61 -8.66 17.30
N SER A 262 -7.59 -8.12 17.96
CA SER A 262 -6.87 -8.85 19.03
C SER A 262 -7.74 -9.15 20.26
N SER A 263 -8.71 -8.28 20.58
CA SER A 263 -9.66 -8.48 21.69
C SER A 263 -11.04 -8.98 21.25
N LEU A 264 -11.30 -9.05 19.94
CA LEU A 264 -12.61 -9.39 19.35
C LEU A 264 -13.76 -8.54 19.91
N THR A 265 -13.50 -7.25 20.11
CA THR A 265 -14.50 -6.30 20.62
C THR A 265 -14.91 -5.32 19.54
N SER A 266 -16.20 -5.04 19.44
CA SER A 266 -16.77 -4.14 18.46
C SER A 266 -17.40 -2.89 19.08
N ARG A 267 -17.59 -1.87 18.25
CA ARG A 267 -18.40 -0.68 18.55
C ARG A 267 -18.85 -0.02 17.25
N PRO A 268 -19.89 0.83 17.27
CA PRO A 268 -20.16 1.76 16.18
C PRO A 268 -18.92 2.63 15.90
N PHE A 269 -18.61 2.87 14.62
CA PHE A 269 -17.51 3.75 14.25
C PHE A 269 -17.97 5.21 14.32
N VAL A 270 -17.76 5.82 15.48
CA VAL A 270 -18.14 7.20 15.77
C VAL A 270 -17.45 8.18 14.81
N ASN A 271 -18.21 9.14 14.29
CA ASN A 271 -17.80 10.17 13.33
C ASN A 271 -17.36 9.64 11.95
N ALA A 272 -17.58 8.36 11.65
CA ALA A 272 -17.55 7.91 10.27
C ALA A 272 -18.79 8.43 9.53
N SER A 273 -18.60 8.92 8.31
CA SER A 273 -19.69 9.24 7.38
C SER A 273 -19.77 8.13 6.35
N VAL A 274 -20.97 7.65 6.05
CA VAL A 274 -21.22 6.60 5.06
C VAL A 274 -22.41 7.02 4.22
N ALA A 275 -22.32 6.89 2.91
CA ALA A 275 -23.42 7.09 1.98
C ALA A 275 -23.55 5.89 1.04
N VAL A 276 -24.79 5.58 0.66
CA VAL A 276 -25.13 4.38 -0.12
C VAL A 276 -26.20 4.74 -1.13
N THR A 277 -25.96 4.36 -2.37
CA THR A 277 -26.91 4.52 -3.49
C THR A 277 -27.05 3.19 -4.21
N LEU A 278 -28.28 2.75 -4.45
CA LEU A 278 -28.53 1.55 -5.25
C LEU A 278 -28.17 1.81 -6.72
N THR A 279 -27.59 0.81 -7.37
CA THR A 279 -27.32 0.81 -8.80
C THR A 279 -28.20 -0.23 -9.49
N ASP A 280 -28.15 -0.28 -10.82
CA ASP A 280 -28.92 -1.28 -11.58
C ASP A 280 -28.49 -2.73 -11.28
N THR A 281 -27.30 -2.93 -10.74
CA THR A 281 -26.68 -4.25 -10.55
C THR A 281 -26.21 -4.52 -9.11
N GLY A 282 -26.53 -3.64 -8.16
CA GLY A 282 -26.08 -3.75 -6.77
C GLY A 282 -26.11 -2.38 -6.09
N TYR A 283 -24.97 -1.92 -5.57
CA TYR A 283 -24.87 -0.64 -4.87
C TYR A 283 -23.51 0.05 -5.00
N PHE A 284 -23.53 1.37 -4.89
CA PHE A 284 -22.38 2.21 -4.60
C PHE A 284 -22.39 2.54 -3.11
N LEU A 285 -21.23 2.38 -2.45
CA LEU A 285 -21.01 2.80 -1.07
C LEU A 285 -19.74 3.60 -1.00
N GLU A 286 -19.77 4.70 -0.29
CA GLU A 286 -18.57 5.47 0.06
C GLU A 286 -18.56 5.85 1.52
N ALA A 287 -17.36 6.05 2.06
CA ALA A 287 -17.18 6.41 3.44
C ALA A 287 -15.97 7.30 3.68
N ALA A 288 -16.10 8.17 4.68
CA ALA A 288 -15.01 8.89 5.31
C ALA A 288 -14.80 8.35 6.73
N LEU A 289 -13.62 7.77 6.98
CA LEU A 289 -13.25 7.10 8.23
C LEU A 289 -12.24 7.96 8.99
N PRO A 290 -12.60 8.48 10.19
CA PRO A 290 -11.70 9.40 10.89
C PRO A 290 -10.48 8.65 11.43
N TRP A 291 -9.27 9.12 11.04
CA TRP A 291 -8.01 8.52 11.49
C TRP A 291 -7.88 8.48 13.01
N GLN A 292 -8.30 9.55 13.68
CA GLN A 292 -8.31 9.64 15.13
C GLN A 292 -9.14 8.51 15.78
N GLY A 293 -10.24 8.10 15.15
CA GLY A 293 -11.08 7.02 15.67
C GLY A 293 -10.44 5.64 15.57
N MET A 294 -9.43 5.49 14.71
CA MET A 294 -8.57 4.31 14.56
C MET A 294 -7.27 4.40 15.38
N GLY A 295 -6.99 5.55 16.01
CA GLY A 295 -5.75 5.76 16.76
C GLY A 295 -4.51 6.03 15.90
N PHE A 296 -4.70 6.32 14.61
CA PHE A 296 -3.63 6.60 13.66
C PHE A 296 -3.55 8.10 13.34
N THR A 297 -2.37 8.61 13.02
CA THR A 297 -2.19 9.99 12.53
C THR A 297 -1.47 9.92 11.20
N PRO A 298 -2.15 10.19 10.07
CA PRO A 298 -1.60 9.98 8.75
C PRO A 298 -0.49 10.98 8.44
N ARG A 299 0.51 10.51 7.71
CA ARG A 299 1.47 11.33 7.00
C ARG A 299 1.56 10.88 5.56
N GLN A 300 1.86 11.83 4.69
CA GLN A 300 2.22 11.52 3.31
C GLN A 300 3.46 10.62 3.29
N GLY A 301 3.39 9.54 2.52
CA GLY A 301 4.41 8.52 2.43
C GLY A 301 4.25 7.37 3.42
N ASP A 302 3.32 7.47 4.39
CA ASP A 302 3.04 6.36 5.30
C ASP A 302 2.47 5.15 4.54
N ARG A 303 2.66 3.98 5.14
CA ARG A 303 2.09 2.72 4.66
C ARG A 303 1.31 2.08 5.78
N ILE A 304 0.14 1.59 5.43
CA ILE A 304 -0.70 0.75 6.29
C ILE A 304 -0.85 -0.62 5.64
N GLY A 305 -0.97 -1.66 6.45
CA GLY A 305 -1.39 -2.96 5.97
C GLY A 305 -2.89 -2.92 5.68
N ILE A 306 -3.31 -3.54 4.57
CA ILE A 306 -4.72 -3.50 4.19
C ILE A 306 -5.12 -4.72 3.37
N VAL A 307 -6.31 -5.24 3.63
CA VAL A 307 -7.04 -6.06 2.67
C VAL A 307 -8.50 -5.66 2.68
N VAL A 308 -9.10 -5.62 1.49
CA VAL A 308 -10.45 -5.11 1.26
C VAL A 308 -11.30 -6.27 0.78
N SER A 309 -12.48 -6.43 1.39
CA SER A 309 -13.37 -7.56 1.11
C SER A 309 -14.82 -7.12 1.05
N VAL A 310 -15.67 -7.91 0.38
CA VAL A 310 -17.13 -7.79 0.44
C VAL A 310 -17.66 -9.16 0.83
N SER A 311 -18.36 -9.20 1.95
CA SER A 311 -19.16 -10.34 2.37
C SER A 311 -20.52 -10.31 1.70
N ASP A 312 -21.08 -11.50 1.53
CA ASP A 312 -22.31 -11.74 0.80
C ASP A 312 -23.29 -12.65 1.55
N ASN A 313 -24.58 -12.40 1.38
CA ASN A 313 -25.69 -13.12 1.96
C ASN A 313 -26.98 -13.03 1.13
N ASP A 314 -27.26 -14.05 0.32
CA ASP A 314 -28.53 -14.09 -0.43
C ASP A 314 -29.74 -14.62 0.35
N THR A 315 -29.67 -14.75 1.67
CA THR A 315 -30.75 -15.38 2.46
C THR A 315 -31.49 -14.36 3.31
N PRO A 316 -32.62 -13.82 2.80
CA PRO A 316 -33.47 -12.88 3.53
C PRO A 316 -33.85 -13.38 4.93
N GLY A 317 -33.74 -12.49 5.90
CA GLY A 317 -34.07 -12.79 7.30
C GLY A 317 -33.04 -13.68 8.01
N SER A 318 -31.87 -13.92 7.39
CA SER A 318 -30.73 -14.56 8.02
C SER A 318 -29.56 -13.59 8.13
N ASN A 319 -28.69 -13.83 9.12
CA ASN A 319 -27.41 -13.16 9.25
C ASN A 319 -26.34 -14.26 9.13
N ALA A 320 -25.99 -14.60 7.90
CA ALA A 320 -25.03 -15.63 7.56
C ALA A 320 -24.12 -15.12 6.44
N GLN A 321 -22.83 -15.05 6.72
CA GLN A 321 -21.82 -14.83 5.70
C GLN A 321 -21.73 -16.09 4.83
N GLN A 322 -21.99 -15.95 3.53
CA GLN A 322 -22.01 -17.08 2.58
C GLN A 322 -20.76 -17.06 1.71
N CYS A 323 -20.43 -15.90 1.16
CA CYS A 323 -19.25 -15.68 0.35
C CYS A 323 -18.44 -14.50 0.89
N ILE A 324 -17.14 -14.52 0.64
CA ILE A 324 -16.33 -13.30 0.70
C ILE A 324 -15.52 -13.20 -0.58
N VAL A 325 -15.69 -12.10 -1.33
CA VAL A 325 -14.74 -11.70 -2.37
C VAL A 325 -13.74 -10.69 -1.79
N SER A 326 -12.49 -10.76 -2.23
CA SER A 326 -11.41 -9.94 -1.69
C SER A 326 -10.47 -9.42 -2.76
N THR A 327 -9.75 -8.34 -2.45
CA THR A 327 -8.65 -7.83 -3.26
C THR A 327 -7.44 -8.76 -3.28
N SER A 328 -7.34 -9.69 -2.32
CA SER A 328 -6.22 -10.62 -2.18
C SER A 328 -6.68 -12.05 -1.92
N PRO A 329 -6.17 -13.07 -2.65
CA PRO A 329 -6.42 -14.48 -2.34
C PRO A 329 -5.72 -14.95 -1.05
N ALA A 330 -4.73 -14.20 -0.56
CA ALA A 330 -3.98 -14.54 0.64
C ALA A 330 -4.72 -14.16 1.94
N ARG A 331 -5.86 -13.45 1.83
CA ARG A 331 -6.60 -12.90 2.97
C ARG A 331 -6.81 -13.95 4.07
N ASP A 332 -6.22 -13.67 5.24
CA ASP A 332 -6.53 -14.33 6.50
C ASP A 332 -6.75 -13.25 7.56
N TRP A 333 -7.95 -13.20 8.15
CA TRP A 333 -8.28 -12.17 9.15
C TRP A 333 -7.54 -12.34 10.47
N GLN A 334 -6.95 -13.50 10.73
CA GLN A 334 -6.17 -13.75 11.94
C GLN A 334 -4.68 -13.46 11.74
N ASN A 335 -4.26 -13.15 10.52
CA ASN A 335 -2.86 -13.02 10.15
C ASN A 335 -2.61 -11.74 9.32
N PRO A 336 -2.26 -10.62 9.97
CA PRO A 336 -1.89 -9.36 9.30
C PRO A 336 -0.73 -9.49 8.31
N GLY A 337 0.15 -10.48 8.51
CA GLY A 337 1.21 -10.88 7.58
C GLY A 337 0.72 -11.17 6.15
N THR A 338 -0.57 -11.51 6.00
CA THR A 338 -1.20 -11.80 4.71
C THR A 338 -1.84 -10.58 4.05
N TRP A 339 -1.98 -9.47 4.77
CA TRP A 339 -2.62 -8.27 4.25
C TRP A 339 -1.64 -7.55 3.31
N GLY A 340 -2.20 -6.83 2.34
CA GLY A 340 -1.45 -6.05 1.37
C GLY A 340 -0.92 -4.75 1.97
N THR A 341 -0.55 -3.81 1.11
CA THR A 341 -0.07 -2.49 1.55
C THR A 341 -0.77 -1.37 0.80
N ALA A 342 -1.28 -0.38 1.52
CA ALA A 342 -1.70 0.90 0.94
C ALA A 342 -0.64 1.98 1.24
N LEU A 343 -0.19 2.65 0.19
CA LEU A 343 0.65 3.85 0.29
C LEU A 343 -0.22 5.10 0.38
N LEU A 344 -0.07 5.89 1.44
CA LEU A 344 -0.63 7.24 1.53
C LEU A 344 0.21 8.17 0.66
N MET A 345 -0.28 8.52 -0.53
CA MET A 345 0.54 9.21 -1.52
C MET A 345 0.87 10.65 -1.08
N PRO A 346 2.08 11.15 -1.41
CA PRO A 346 2.37 12.57 -1.34
C PRO A 346 1.43 13.40 -2.22
N ILE A 347 1.22 14.66 -1.83
CA ILE A 347 0.55 15.65 -2.68
C ILE A 347 1.30 15.76 -4.00
N ARG A 348 0.55 15.76 -5.11
CA ARG A 348 1.09 16.02 -6.46
C ARG A 348 0.99 17.49 -6.82
#